data_AF-A0A1H0V6J5-F1
#
_entry.id   AF-A0A1H0V6J5-F1
#
_cell.length_a   1.000
_cell.length_b   1.000
_cell.length_c   1.000
_cell.angle_alpha   90.00
_cell.angle_beta   90.00
_cell.angle_gamma   90.00
#
_symmetry.space_group_name_H-M   'P 1'
#
loop_
_entity.id
_entity.type
_entity.pdbx_description
1 polymer ?
#
loop_
_entity_poly.entity_id
_entity_poly.type
_entity_poly.pdbx_seq_one_letter_code
_entity_poly.pdbx_strand_id
1 'polypeptide(L)'
;MPEMDPIKNMISATDPMHGDPAVPDGEATLRRILTEPAEFSDSLPHNVFSLADRKRRRARLAGVLTLAAAAVTAGVLVATNLGSLTTAPVPAGTVTPTATASPMASATASAGVSPSATPTPTSAASVPAATGPVACTKDSVVGVQSWFADQLPAAQVAGCAGDWMALSMTASGGQTDTGSWFWMAKLTDRKYIIDADQPWANMPGWDQAAANNERLTAEQYMDGQFASKGIPVELRTALVGAPEPGSLAARGIKTYQYWSTGYKLAFNYPAAWQLAGTAASNALSNGEGTSLTDSAGKEVARLAFGDTNDWTTSGCLNNAPYKVLDSQPMAGLPVDPEAPAQGAPRFAYVAMTSAANDGGPVQAGIGITNRIAGQDGIGCVLDFAVQGPDSLKFYSFADRRPLGGATWGLYKFQTMDEALAFTRTQAYKDLKTVITSLTVTKVS
;
A
#
# COMPACT_ATOMS: atom_id res chain seq x y z
N MET A 1 77.84 16.24 -18.37
CA MET A 1 76.75 15.27 -18.66
C MET A 1 75.45 16.06 -18.62
N PRO A 2 74.70 16.16 -19.73
CA PRO A 2 73.47 16.94 -19.73
C PRO A 2 72.36 16.15 -19.02
N GLU A 3 71.80 16.80 -18.02
CA GLU A 3 70.73 16.33 -17.15
C GLU A 3 69.41 16.33 -17.94
N MET A 4 68.79 15.16 -18.08
CA MET A 4 67.48 15.02 -18.75
C MET A 4 66.35 15.37 -17.79
N ASP A 5 65.44 16.20 -18.29
CA ASP A 5 64.26 16.69 -17.57
C ASP A 5 63.30 15.53 -17.20
N PRO A 6 63.01 15.32 -15.90
CA PRO A 6 62.19 14.21 -15.40
C PRO A 6 60.75 14.22 -15.93
N ILE A 7 60.25 15.38 -16.40
CA ILE A 7 58.90 15.50 -16.94
C ILE A 7 58.79 14.77 -18.29
N LYS A 8 59.88 14.71 -19.07
CA LYS A 8 59.87 14.03 -20.37
C LYS A 8 59.78 12.50 -20.25
N ASN A 9 60.23 11.94 -19.12
CA ASN A 9 60.13 10.51 -18.82
C ASN A 9 58.73 10.08 -18.34
N MET A 10 57.91 11.00 -17.84
CA MET A 10 56.54 10.68 -17.44
C MET A 10 55.56 10.66 -18.60
N ILE A 11 55.83 11.41 -19.69
CA ILE A 11 54.91 11.51 -20.83
C ILE A 11 55.11 10.34 -21.82
N SER A 12 56.29 9.73 -21.89
CA SER A 12 56.55 8.55 -22.75
C SER A 12 55.95 7.25 -22.23
N ALA A 13 55.48 7.20 -20.98
CA ALA A 13 54.92 5.98 -20.36
C ALA A 13 53.40 5.82 -20.56
N THR A 14 52.76 6.70 -21.35
CA THR A 14 51.29 6.70 -21.51
C THR A 14 50.87 6.77 -22.98
N ASP A 15 51.62 6.09 -23.86
CA ASP A 15 51.18 5.83 -25.24
C ASP A 15 50.30 4.56 -25.25
N PRO A 16 48.98 4.68 -25.47
CA PRO A 16 48.05 3.54 -25.41
C PRO A 16 48.06 2.68 -26.67
N MET A 17 48.95 2.95 -27.64
CA MET A 17 48.99 2.23 -28.93
C MET A 17 50.08 1.16 -29.03
N HIS A 18 50.92 0.97 -28.00
CA HIS A 18 51.85 -0.16 -27.94
C HIS A 18 51.22 -1.32 -27.17
N GLY A 19 50.63 -2.27 -27.91
CA GLY A 19 50.08 -3.51 -27.36
C GLY A 19 51.18 -4.38 -26.73
N ASP A 20 50.96 -4.73 -25.46
CA ASP A 20 51.79 -5.67 -24.70
C ASP A 20 51.62 -7.10 -25.27
N PRO A 21 52.68 -7.79 -25.72
CA PRO A 21 52.59 -9.12 -26.35
C PRO A 21 52.18 -10.24 -25.38
N ALA A 22 51.93 -9.94 -24.10
CA ALA A 22 51.53 -10.91 -23.08
C ALA A 22 50.01 -11.09 -22.89
N VAL A 23 49.16 -10.31 -23.57
CA VAL A 23 47.69 -10.43 -23.46
C VAL A 23 47.13 -11.32 -24.57
N PRO A 24 46.40 -12.41 -24.26
CA PRO A 24 45.84 -13.30 -25.29
C PRO A 24 44.82 -12.55 -26.17
N ASP A 25 44.98 -12.68 -27.48
CA ASP A 25 44.06 -12.12 -28.47
C ASP A 25 42.65 -12.72 -28.31
N GLY A 26 41.73 -11.89 -27.83
CA GLY A 26 40.33 -12.26 -27.61
C GLY A 26 39.61 -12.62 -28.90
N GLU A 27 40.05 -12.09 -30.05
CA GLU A 27 39.44 -12.38 -31.35
C GLU A 27 39.84 -13.77 -31.86
N ALA A 28 41.11 -14.17 -31.65
CA ALA A 28 41.56 -15.54 -31.91
C ALA A 28 40.84 -16.57 -31.02
N THR A 29 40.54 -16.20 -29.78
CA THR A 29 39.80 -17.05 -28.83
C THR A 29 38.34 -17.23 -29.25
N LEU A 30 37.67 -16.16 -29.67
CA LEU A 30 36.29 -16.19 -30.17
C LEU A 30 36.16 -16.98 -31.47
N ARG A 31 37.12 -16.84 -32.39
CA ARG A 31 37.13 -17.64 -33.63
C ARG A 31 37.27 -19.13 -33.32
N ARG A 32 38.14 -19.50 -32.38
CA ARG A 32 38.31 -20.90 -31.97
C ARG A 32 37.01 -21.51 -31.42
N ILE A 33 36.29 -20.77 -30.57
CA ILE A 33 35.00 -21.22 -29.99
C ILE A 33 33.92 -21.38 -31.07
N LEU A 34 33.95 -20.57 -32.12
CA LEU A 34 32.94 -20.58 -33.18
C LEU A 34 33.24 -21.57 -34.33
N THR A 35 34.49 -22.01 -34.48
CA THR A 35 34.89 -22.96 -35.55
C THR A 35 35.14 -24.39 -35.09
N GLU A 36 35.23 -24.66 -33.78
CA GLU A 36 35.32 -26.05 -33.30
C GLU A 36 33.93 -26.73 -33.38
N PRO A 37 33.78 -27.86 -34.09
CA PRO A 37 32.53 -28.59 -34.14
C PRO A 37 32.25 -29.21 -32.76
N ALA A 38 31.14 -28.82 -32.14
CA ALA A 38 30.68 -29.39 -30.88
C ALA A 38 30.33 -30.87 -31.08
N GLU A 39 31.21 -31.77 -30.64
CA GLU A 39 30.86 -33.17 -30.42
C GLU A 39 29.90 -33.25 -29.22
N PHE A 40 28.60 -33.19 -29.50
CA PHE A 40 27.57 -33.53 -28.54
C PHE A 40 27.55 -35.05 -28.35
N SER A 41 28.25 -35.53 -27.32
CA SER A 41 28.01 -36.87 -26.77
C SER A 41 26.73 -36.82 -25.94
N ASP A 42 25.59 -37.10 -26.59
CA ASP A 42 24.28 -37.30 -25.96
C ASP A 42 24.27 -38.64 -25.21
N SER A 43 24.89 -38.67 -24.04
CA SER A 43 24.70 -39.75 -23.06
C SER A 43 24.43 -39.15 -21.69
N LEU A 44 23.17 -38.76 -21.47
CA LEU A 44 22.69 -38.41 -20.14
C LEU A 44 22.56 -39.68 -19.27
N PRO A 45 22.95 -39.63 -17.98
CA PRO A 45 22.80 -40.76 -17.07
C PRO A 45 21.32 -41.15 -16.90
N HIS A 46 21.06 -42.45 -16.68
CA HIS A 46 19.74 -43.14 -16.76
C HIS A 46 18.62 -42.61 -15.83
N ASN A 47 18.83 -41.52 -15.12
CA ASN A 47 17.94 -40.93 -14.13
C ASN A 47 17.57 -39.46 -14.41
N VAL A 48 18.00 -38.88 -15.53
CA VAL A 48 17.65 -37.49 -15.90
C VAL A 48 16.70 -37.49 -17.09
N PHE A 49 15.45 -37.16 -16.84
CA PHE A 49 14.43 -37.05 -17.89
C PHE A 49 14.57 -35.72 -18.64
N SER A 50 14.53 -35.78 -19.98
CA SER A 50 14.58 -34.59 -20.81
C SER A 50 13.35 -33.69 -20.59
N LEU A 51 13.52 -32.38 -20.77
CA LEU A 51 12.42 -31.41 -20.72
C LEU A 51 11.32 -31.71 -21.74
N ALA A 52 11.66 -32.33 -22.87
CA ALA A 52 10.72 -32.79 -23.89
C ALA A 52 9.82 -33.93 -23.37
N ASP A 53 10.38 -34.87 -22.60
CA ASP A 53 9.62 -35.97 -21.98
C ASP A 53 8.67 -35.47 -20.88
N ARG A 54 9.09 -34.45 -20.12
CA ARG A 54 8.23 -33.80 -19.12
C ARG A 54 7.03 -33.09 -19.77
N LYS A 55 7.22 -32.43 -20.92
CA LYS A 55 6.13 -31.80 -21.69
C LYS A 55 5.14 -32.84 -22.24
N ARG A 56 5.62 -33.97 -22.76
CA ARG A 56 4.75 -35.04 -23.28
C ARG A 56 3.91 -35.74 -22.20
N ARG A 57 4.43 -35.89 -20.97
CA ARG A 57 3.65 -36.46 -19.85
C ARG A 57 2.54 -35.52 -19.37
N ARG A 58 2.76 -34.20 -19.34
CA ARG A 58 1.72 -33.22 -18.97
C ARG A 58 0.56 -33.18 -19.97
N ALA A 59 0.86 -33.33 -21.27
CA ALA A 59 -0.19 -33.40 -22.30
C ALA A 59 -1.08 -34.66 -22.18
N ARG A 60 -0.58 -35.76 -21.61
CA ARG A 60 -1.35 -37.00 -21.42
C ARG A 60 -2.28 -36.97 -20.19
N LEU A 61 -1.98 -36.15 -19.18
CA LEU A 61 -2.83 -36.01 -17.99
C LEU A 61 -4.03 -35.07 -18.20
N ALA A 62 -3.94 -34.14 -19.16
CA ALA A 62 -5.05 -33.24 -19.51
C ALA A 62 -6.14 -33.92 -20.37
N GLY A 63 -5.86 -35.07 -20.98
CA GLY A 63 -6.78 -35.76 -21.89
C GLY A 63 -7.72 -36.80 -21.24
N VAL A 64 -7.68 -36.99 -19.91
CA VAL A 64 -8.42 -38.08 -19.23
C VAL A 64 -9.55 -37.57 -18.30
N LEU A 65 -9.75 -36.25 -18.17
CA LEU A 65 -10.79 -35.66 -17.31
C LEU A 65 -11.91 -34.96 -18.09
N THR A 66 -12.44 -35.62 -19.11
CA THR A 66 -13.71 -35.21 -19.74
C THR A 66 -14.61 -36.42 -19.87
N LEU A 67 -15.41 -36.71 -18.84
CA LEU A 67 -16.71 -37.39 -18.92
C LEU A 67 -17.39 -37.44 -17.54
N ALA A 68 -18.70 -37.16 -17.55
CA ALA A 68 -19.71 -37.30 -16.50
C ALA A 68 -19.81 -36.19 -15.43
N ALA A 69 -20.84 -35.34 -15.47
CA ALA A 69 -22.19 -35.68 -14.99
C ALA A 69 -23.14 -34.47 -15.15
N ALA A 70 -24.31 -34.73 -15.69
CA ALA A 70 -25.41 -33.80 -15.86
C ALA A 70 -26.37 -33.81 -14.65
N ALA A 71 -27.03 -32.66 -14.44
CA ALA A 71 -28.35 -32.45 -13.85
C ALA A 71 -28.62 -32.86 -12.38
N VAL A 72 -28.80 -31.84 -11.51
CA VAL A 72 -29.98 -31.73 -10.62
C VAL A 72 -30.34 -30.25 -10.43
N THR A 73 -31.48 -29.86 -10.97
CA THR A 73 -32.24 -28.66 -10.58
C THR A 73 -33.14 -28.99 -9.40
N ALA A 74 -33.05 -28.25 -8.30
CA ALA A 74 -34.13 -28.11 -7.33
C ALA A 74 -34.01 -26.75 -6.63
N GLY A 75 -35.05 -25.94 -6.76
CA GLY A 75 -35.09 -24.56 -6.31
C GLY A 75 -35.41 -24.38 -4.82
N VAL A 76 -35.00 -23.23 -4.30
CA VAL A 76 -35.59 -22.60 -3.13
C VAL A 76 -35.79 -21.13 -3.47
N LEU A 77 -37.02 -20.77 -3.83
CA LEU A 77 -37.52 -19.40 -3.91
C LEU A 77 -38.02 -19.04 -2.51
N VAL A 78 -37.28 -18.21 -1.78
CA VAL A 78 -37.83 -17.53 -0.59
C VAL A 78 -38.49 -16.24 -1.10
N ALA A 79 -39.81 -16.29 -1.21
CA ALA A 79 -40.65 -15.13 -1.39
C ALA A 79 -40.84 -14.45 -0.03
N THR A 80 -40.32 -13.24 0.15
CA THR A 80 -40.80 -12.32 1.19
C THR A 80 -41.74 -11.31 0.57
N ASN A 81 -42.94 -11.33 1.14
CA ASN A 81 -44.16 -10.64 0.79
C ASN A 81 -44.10 -9.22 1.36
N LEU A 82 -44.05 -8.19 0.50
CA LEU A 82 -44.32 -6.81 0.90
C LEU A 82 -45.43 -6.26 0.00
N GLY A 83 -46.53 -5.90 0.67
CA GLY A 83 -47.82 -5.60 0.07
C GLY A 83 -47.84 -4.36 -0.82
N SER A 84 -48.91 -4.30 -1.59
CA SER A 84 -49.31 -3.22 -2.47
C SER A 84 -49.68 -1.96 -1.68
N LEU A 85 -48.94 -0.87 -1.92
CA LEU A 85 -49.44 0.49 -1.70
C LEU A 85 -49.78 1.09 -3.07
N THR A 86 -51.05 0.92 -3.44
CA THR A 86 -51.73 1.79 -4.41
C THR A 86 -51.81 3.19 -3.83
N THR A 87 -51.23 4.18 -4.51
CA THR A 87 -51.77 5.54 -4.65
C THR A 87 -50.99 6.27 -5.73
N ALA A 88 -51.68 6.60 -6.82
CA ALA A 88 -51.16 7.42 -7.90
C ALA A 88 -51.13 8.91 -7.50
N PRO A 89 -50.11 9.67 -7.92
CA PRO A 89 -50.27 11.11 -8.11
C PRO A 89 -50.20 11.51 -9.60
N VAL A 90 -51.04 12.49 -9.89
CA VAL A 90 -51.34 13.20 -11.16
C VAL A 90 -50.09 13.78 -11.86
N PRO A 91 -50.07 13.90 -13.20
CA PRO A 91 -48.93 14.45 -13.94
C PRO A 91 -48.70 15.94 -13.69
N ALA A 92 -47.43 16.31 -13.50
CA ALA A 92 -46.95 17.68 -13.31
C ALA A 92 -47.01 18.49 -14.61
N GLY A 93 -47.57 19.69 -14.51
CA GLY A 93 -47.63 20.68 -15.58
C GLY A 93 -46.26 21.30 -15.89
N THR A 94 -46.03 21.49 -17.18
CA THR A 94 -44.89 22.19 -17.77
C THR A 94 -44.94 23.67 -17.39
N VAL A 95 -43.91 24.18 -16.69
CA VAL A 95 -43.68 25.62 -16.56
C VAL A 95 -42.31 26.00 -17.14
N THR A 96 -42.36 26.90 -18.10
CA THR A 96 -41.25 27.55 -18.81
C THR A 96 -40.53 28.53 -17.88
N PRO A 97 -39.18 28.55 -17.79
CA PRO A 97 -38.50 29.63 -17.10
C PRO A 97 -38.29 30.83 -18.03
N THR A 98 -38.88 31.97 -17.63
CA THR A 98 -38.59 33.31 -18.14
C THR A 98 -37.32 33.84 -17.49
N ALA A 99 -36.33 34.23 -18.30
CA ALA A 99 -35.15 34.96 -17.84
C ALA A 99 -35.52 36.35 -17.33
N THR A 100 -34.98 36.76 -16.19
CA THR A 100 -35.01 38.15 -15.72
C THR A 100 -33.63 38.54 -15.21
N ALA A 101 -33.21 39.73 -15.63
CA ALA A 101 -31.86 40.26 -15.57
C ALA A 101 -31.40 40.74 -14.17
N SER A 102 -30.09 40.93 -14.12
CA SER A 102 -29.21 41.50 -13.09
C SER A 102 -29.72 42.79 -12.41
N PRO A 103 -29.21 43.11 -11.20
CA PRO A 103 -28.25 44.21 -11.17
C PRO A 103 -27.00 43.98 -10.30
N MET A 104 -25.87 44.35 -10.90
CA MET A 104 -24.73 45.12 -10.41
C MET A 104 -24.71 45.53 -8.92
N ALA A 105 -23.66 45.11 -8.21
CA ALA A 105 -23.10 45.85 -7.07
C ALA A 105 -21.58 45.69 -7.03
N SER A 106 -20.88 46.82 -7.20
CA SER A 106 -19.45 46.99 -6.95
C SER A 106 -19.16 47.02 -5.45
N ALA A 107 -18.09 46.38 -5.00
CA ALA A 107 -17.35 46.81 -3.83
C ALA A 107 -15.88 46.37 -3.91
N THR A 108 -15.01 47.37 -3.93
CA THR A 108 -13.57 47.31 -3.74
C THR A 108 -13.26 47.26 -2.23
N ALA A 109 -12.40 46.34 -1.79
CA ALA A 109 -11.54 46.57 -0.63
C ALA A 109 -10.31 45.66 -0.66
N SER A 110 -9.16 46.29 -0.54
CA SER A 110 -7.83 45.73 -0.37
C SER A 110 -7.52 45.61 1.13
N ALA A 111 -6.96 44.49 1.57
CA ALA A 111 -6.10 44.42 2.75
C ALA A 111 -5.28 43.12 2.73
N GLY A 112 -3.98 43.26 2.51
CA GLY A 112 -3.02 42.22 2.80
C GLY A 112 -2.67 42.22 4.29
N VAL A 113 -2.60 41.03 4.89
CA VAL A 113 -1.79 40.79 6.08
C VAL A 113 -1.25 39.37 6.02
N SER A 114 0.07 39.25 6.05
CA SER A 114 0.82 38.03 6.33
C SER A 114 0.96 37.87 7.85
N PRO A 115 0.86 36.64 8.37
CA PRO A 115 1.78 36.28 9.44
C PRO A 115 2.51 34.98 9.11
N SER A 116 3.84 35.11 9.04
CA SER A 116 4.78 34.00 9.22
C SER A 116 4.91 33.75 10.73
N ALA A 117 4.36 32.65 11.22
CA ALA A 117 4.62 32.17 12.57
C ALA A 117 5.72 31.10 12.47
N THR A 118 6.89 31.43 13.02
CA THR A 118 7.98 30.48 13.29
C THR A 118 7.54 29.60 14.47
N PRO A 119 7.54 28.26 14.37
CA PRO A 119 7.24 27.42 15.51
C PRO A 119 8.43 27.43 16.49
N THR A 120 8.22 28.03 17.65
CA THR A 120 9.06 27.88 18.84
C THR A 120 8.95 26.43 19.34
N PRO A 121 10.05 25.76 19.73
CA PRO A 121 9.99 24.43 20.33
C PRO A 121 9.26 24.49 21.67
N THR A 122 8.05 23.91 21.73
CA THR A 122 7.31 23.69 22.96
C THR A 122 8.05 22.64 23.80
N SER A 123 8.68 23.07 24.88
CA SER A 123 9.15 22.18 25.95
C SER A 123 8.00 21.31 26.44
N ALA A 124 8.27 20.02 26.62
CA ALA A 124 7.36 19.01 27.14
C ALA A 124 6.55 19.57 28.33
N ALA A 125 5.23 19.63 28.16
CA ALA A 125 4.32 20.01 29.21
C ALA A 125 4.42 18.96 30.33
N SER A 126 4.84 19.40 31.51
CA SER A 126 4.67 18.65 32.75
C SER A 126 3.18 18.34 32.93
N VAL A 127 2.85 17.05 32.99
CA VAL A 127 1.50 16.53 33.28
C VAL A 127 0.96 17.23 34.54
N PRO A 128 -0.28 17.76 34.55
CA PRO A 128 -0.88 18.29 35.76
C PRO A 128 -0.93 17.18 36.81
N ALA A 129 -0.35 17.40 37.98
CA ALA A 129 -0.45 16.49 39.10
C ALA A 129 -1.93 16.29 39.45
N ALA A 130 -2.45 15.07 39.21
CA ALA A 130 -3.77 14.69 39.67
C ALA A 130 -3.82 14.80 41.20
N THR A 131 -4.78 15.55 41.72
CA THR A 131 -5.03 15.80 43.16
C THR A 131 -5.62 14.57 43.88
N GLY A 132 -5.19 13.37 43.50
CA GLY A 132 -5.55 12.12 44.15
C GLY A 132 -4.70 11.87 45.41
N PRO A 133 -5.15 10.98 46.32
CA PRO A 133 -4.44 10.68 47.57
C PRO A 133 -3.13 9.88 47.37
N VAL A 134 -2.78 9.49 46.14
CA VAL A 134 -1.62 8.65 45.82
C VAL A 134 -0.82 9.29 44.70
N ALA A 135 0.51 9.26 44.83
CA ALA A 135 1.41 9.85 43.84
C ALA A 135 1.30 9.11 42.50
N CYS A 136 1.17 9.86 41.41
CA CYS A 136 1.21 9.33 40.05
C CYS A 136 2.65 8.92 39.67
N THR A 137 3.11 7.82 40.25
CA THR A 137 4.49 7.33 40.13
C THR A 137 4.49 5.81 40.03
N LYS A 138 5.46 5.26 39.29
CA LYS A 138 5.60 3.80 39.15
C LYS A 138 5.79 3.08 40.49
N ASP A 139 6.39 3.75 41.48
CA ASP A 139 6.62 3.20 42.82
C ASP A 139 5.32 2.98 43.61
N SER A 140 4.22 3.58 43.16
CA SER A 140 2.89 3.39 43.75
C SER A 140 2.13 2.18 43.19
N VAL A 141 2.73 1.48 42.22
CA VAL A 141 2.19 0.26 41.62
C VAL A 141 2.62 -0.95 42.43
N VAL A 142 1.67 -1.80 42.81
CA VAL A 142 1.90 -3.04 43.57
C VAL A 142 1.08 -4.19 43.00
N GLY A 143 1.35 -5.41 43.48
CA GLY A 143 0.51 -6.56 43.16
C GLY A 143 0.56 -6.96 41.68
N VAL A 144 1.62 -6.56 40.97
CA VAL A 144 1.85 -6.95 39.58
C VAL A 144 2.12 -8.46 39.50
N GLN A 145 1.59 -9.11 38.46
CA GLN A 145 1.95 -10.49 38.17
C GLN A 145 3.46 -10.63 37.91
N SER A 146 4.02 -11.79 38.21
CA SER A 146 5.48 -12.03 38.19
C SER A 146 6.12 -11.69 36.85
N TRP A 147 5.47 -12.04 35.74
CA TRP A 147 5.98 -11.77 34.39
C TRP A 147 6.01 -10.27 34.06
N PHE A 148 5.13 -9.46 34.68
CA PHE A 148 5.11 -8.00 34.50
C PHE A 148 6.08 -7.29 35.45
N ALA A 149 6.36 -7.89 36.63
CA ALA A 149 7.31 -7.33 37.59
C ALA A 149 8.69 -7.06 36.97
N ASP A 150 9.13 -7.95 36.07
CA ASP A 150 10.41 -7.81 35.35
C ASP A 150 10.39 -6.67 34.32
N GLN A 151 9.20 -6.29 33.84
CA GLN A 151 9.02 -5.26 32.83
C GLN A 151 8.72 -3.88 33.42
N LEU A 152 8.17 -3.82 34.63
CA LEU A 152 7.80 -2.58 35.32
C LEU A 152 8.96 -1.55 35.40
N PRO A 153 10.24 -1.92 35.57
CA PRO A 153 11.35 -0.96 35.56
C PRO A 153 11.50 -0.21 34.23
N ALA A 154 11.15 -0.85 33.10
CA ALA A 154 11.23 -0.27 31.76
C ALA A 154 9.96 0.51 31.37
N ALA A 155 8.86 0.33 32.10
CA ALA A 155 7.62 1.05 31.88
C ALA A 155 7.75 2.54 32.25
N GLN A 156 7.06 3.39 31.50
CA GLN A 156 6.96 4.83 31.79
C GLN A 156 5.52 5.16 32.19
N VAL A 157 5.34 6.04 33.17
CA VAL A 157 4.01 6.54 33.53
C VAL A 157 3.52 7.45 32.40
N ALA A 158 2.45 7.04 31.71
CA ALA A 158 1.82 7.83 30.67
C ALA A 158 0.90 8.89 31.27
N GLY A 159 0.18 8.54 32.34
CA GLY A 159 -0.71 9.47 33.03
C GLY A 159 -1.54 8.81 34.13
N CYS A 160 -2.16 9.64 34.98
CA CYS A 160 -3.10 9.21 36.02
C CYS A 160 -4.33 10.12 36.01
N ALA A 161 -5.51 9.52 36.13
CA ALA A 161 -6.78 10.25 36.15
C ALA A 161 -7.87 9.40 36.83
N GLY A 162 -8.64 10.03 37.72
CA GLY A 162 -9.58 9.30 38.57
C GLY A 162 -8.86 8.21 39.37
N ASP A 163 -9.44 7.00 39.36
CA ASP A 163 -8.87 5.82 40.02
C ASP A 163 -7.96 5.00 39.09
N TRP A 164 -7.41 5.60 38.04
CA TRP A 164 -6.64 4.90 37.01
C TRP A 164 -5.25 5.50 36.84
N MET A 165 -4.30 4.63 36.50
CA MET A 165 -2.96 4.96 36.02
C MET A 165 -2.72 4.17 34.73
N ALA A 166 -2.10 4.81 33.75
CA ALA A 166 -1.60 4.14 32.56
C ALA A 166 -0.07 4.16 32.54
N LEU A 167 0.51 3.03 32.16
CA LEU A 167 1.94 2.85 31.97
C LEU A 167 2.18 2.50 30.50
N SER A 168 2.96 3.31 29.79
CA SER A 168 3.39 2.99 28.44
C SER A 168 4.59 2.07 28.45
N MET A 169 4.54 1.05 27.59
CA MET A 169 5.67 0.18 27.32
C MET A 169 5.87 0.04 25.81
N THR A 170 7.13 0.17 25.39
CA THR A 170 7.56 -0.25 24.05
C THR A 170 7.84 -1.75 24.12
N ALA A 171 7.31 -2.55 23.18
CA ALA A 171 7.61 -3.98 23.14
C ALA A 171 9.14 -4.21 23.17
N SER A 172 9.63 -4.85 24.22
CA SER A 172 11.01 -5.32 24.29
C SER A 172 11.10 -6.68 23.58
N GLY A 173 12.12 -6.84 22.74
CA GLY A 173 12.22 -7.91 21.74
C GLY A 173 11.95 -9.31 22.30
N GLY A 174 10.94 -9.99 21.74
CA GLY A 174 10.67 -11.41 22.02
C GLY A 174 9.23 -11.87 21.74
N GLN A 175 8.23 -11.00 21.86
CA GLN A 175 6.85 -11.32 21.49
C GLN A 175 6.55 -10.92 20.04
N THR A 176 5.80 -11.77 19.34
CA THR A 176 5.32 -11.57 17.97
C THR A 176 4.36 -10.37 17.83
N ASP A 177 3.91 -9.81 18.95
CA ASP A 177 3.07 -8.60 18.99
C ASP A 177 3.95 -7.36 18.95
N THR A 178 4.37 -7.01 17.74
CA THR A 178 5.13 -5.80 17.45
C THR A 178 4.23 -4.57 17.66
N GLY A 179 4.29 -3.93 18.82
CA GLY A 179 3.64 -2.64 19.04
C GLY A 179 3.81 -2.10 20.46
N SER A 180 3.57 -0.80 20.64
CA SER A 180 3.53 -0.20 21.96
C SER A 180 2.21 -0.57 22.66
N TRP A 181 2.23 -0.69 23.98
CA TRP A 181 1.04 -1.00 24.79
C TRP A 181 0.93 -0.04 25.97
N PHE A 182 -0.31 0.21 26.39
CA PHE A 182 -0.62 0.86 27.66
C PHE A 182 -1.11 -0.19 28.66
N TRP A 183 -0.42 -0.29 29.79
CA TRP A 183 -0.85 -1.10 30.92
C TRP A 183 -1.64 -0.25 31.89
N MET A 184 -2.82 -0.73 32.26
CA MET A 184 -3.73 -0.02 33.15
C MET A 184 -3.61 -0.57 34.55
N ALA A 185 -3.46 0.33 35.50
CA ALA A 185 -3.54 0.04 36.91
C ALA A 185 -4.74 0.74 37.51
N LYS A 186 -5.49 0.03 38.35
CA LYS A 186 -6.64 0.57 39.09
C LYS A 186 -6.26 0.84 40.53
N LEU A 187 -6.71 1.95 41.07
CA LEU A 187 -6.48 2.34 42.45
C LEU A 187 -7.37 1.51 43.38
N THR A 188 -6.74 0.73 44.25
CA THR A 188 -7.39 -0.07 45.29
C THR A 188 -6.62 0.12 46.60
N ASP A 189 -7.29 0.46 47.69
CA ASP A 189 -6.67 0.65 49.01
C ASP A 189 -5.42 1.56 49.00
N ARG A 190 -5.51 2.67 48.26
CA ARG A 190 -4.41 3.65 48.06
C ARG A 190 -3.16 3.09 47.38
N LYS A 191 -3.30 2.04 46.57
CA LYS A 191 -2.23 1.52 45.72
C LYS A 191 -2.76 1.22 44.33
N TYR A 192 -1.93 1.42 43.32
CA TYR A 192 -2.28 1.06 41.96
C TYR A 192 -1.99 -0.43 41.76
N ILE A 193 -2.97 -1.18 41.28
CA ILE A 193 -2.84 -2.62 41.03
C ILE A 193 -3.03 -2.87 39.54
N ILE A 194 -2.05 -3.53 38.93
CA ILE A 194 -2.18 -4.10 37.58
C ILE A 194 -2.55 -5.56 37.75
N ASP A 195 -3.82 -5.86 37.50
CA ASP A 195 -4.33 -7.22 37.49
C ASP A 195 -4.43 -7.69 36.03
N ALA A 196 -3.43 -8.39 35.52
CA ALA A 196 -3.35 -8.76 34.11
C ALA A 196 -4.44 -9.75 33.65
N ASP A 197 -5.15 -10.37 34.59
CA ASP A 197 -6.29 -11.24 34.29
C ASP A 197 -7.55 -10.42 33.96
N GLN A 198 -7.52 -9.11 34.21
CA GLN A 198 -8.64 -8.23 33.92
C GLN A 198 -8.62 -7.78 32.46
N PRO A 199 -9.80 -7.71 31.82
CA PRO A 199 -9.91 -7.29 30.42
C PRO A 199 -9.44 -5.85 30.19
N TRP A 200 -9.41 -5.02 31.25
CA TRP A 200 -8.95 -3.63 31.19
C TRP A 200 -7.44 -3.45 31.33
N ALA A 201 -6.69 -4.51 31.68
CA ALA A 201 -5.29 -4.39 32.12
C ALA A 201 -4.32 -3.97 31.03
N ASN A 202 -4.62 -4.27 29.78
CA ASN A 202 -3.85 -3.83 28.63
C ASN A 202 -4.73 -3.03 27.68
N MET A 203 -4.12 -2.08 26.98
CA MET A 203 -4.71 -1.38 25.86
C MET A 203 -3.67 -1.21 24.76
N PRO A 204 -4.10 -1.26 23.49
CA PRO A 204 -3.20 -1.03 22.37
C PRO A 204 -2.57 0.36 22.45
N GLY A 205 -1.31 0.48 22.01
CA GLY A 205 -0.65 1.76 21.82
C GLY A 205 -1.22 2.54 20.63
N TRP A 206 -0.78 3.79 20.48
CA TRP A 206 -1.25 4.66 19.40
C TRP A 206 -0.90 4.16 17.99
N ASP A 207 0.21 3.44 17.85
CA ASP A 207 0.64 2.77 16.61
C ASP A 207 -0.30 1.63 16.23
N GLN A 208 -0.65 0.78 17.19
CA GLN A 208 -1.63 -0.29 16.99
C GLN A 208 -3.03 0.27 16.74
N ALA A 209 -3.40 1.32 17.47
CA ALA A 209 -4.65 2.04 17.25
C ALA A 209 -4.73 2.64 15.84
N ALA A 210 -3.63 3.17 15.28
CA ALA A 210 -3.59 3.63 13.89
C ALA A 210 -3.74 2.49 12.88
N ALA A 211 -3.27 1.29 13.23
CA ALA A 211 -3.35 0.08 12.42
C ALA A 211 -4.63 -0.74 12.63
N ASN A 212 -5.66 -0.16 13.26
CA ASN A 212 -6.94 -0.83 13.43
C ASN A 212 -7.60 -1.10 12.06
N ASN A 213 -8.08 -2.33 11.86
CA ASN A 213 -8.85 -2.70 10.67
C ASN A 213 -10.36 -2.38 10.82
N GLU A 214 -10.76 -1.69 11.90
CA GLU A 214 -12.14 -1.31 12.20
C GLU A 214 -12.59 -0.03 11.48
N ARG A 215 -11.70 0.55 10.67
CA ARG A 215 -11.93 1.80 9.91
C ARG A 215 -12.12 3.02 10.80
N LEU A 216 -11.78 2.92 12.07
CA LEU A 216 -11.84 4.01 13.03
C LEU A 216 -10.56 4.84 12.96
N THR A 217 -10.62 6.11 13.35
CA THR A 217 -9.40 6.86 13.71
C THR A 217 -8.73 6.20 14.93
N ALA A 218 -7.45 6.47 15.15
CA ALA A 218 -6.75 5.93 16.32
C ALA A 218 -7.45 6.38 17.62
N GLU A 219 -7.91 7.63 17.67
CA GLU A 219 -8.67 8.18 18.80
C GLU A 219 -10.01 7.47 18.99
N GLN A 220 -10.81 7.31 17.92
CA GLN A 220 -12.10 6.60 18.01
C GLN A 220 -11.93 5.13 18.42
N TYR A 221 -10.87 4.48 17.91
CA TYR A 221 -10.55 3.12 18.30
C TYR A 221 -10.17 3.04 19.78
N MET A 222 -9.32 3.94 20.26
CA MET A 222 -8.97 4.03 21.68
C MET A 222 -10.17 4.36 22.56
N ASP A 223 -11.06 5.28 22.13
CA ASP A 223 -12.32 5.55 22.84
C ASP A 223 -13.18 4.28 22.96
N GLY A 224 -13.24 3.47 21.90
CA GLY A 224 -13.90 2.15 21.93
C GLY A 224 -13.23 1.16 22.88
N GLN A 225 -11.89 1.14 22.95
CA GLN A 225 -11.14 0.32 23.91
C GLN A 225 -11.44 0.73 25.36
N PHE A 226 -11.46 2.03 25.65
CA PHE A 226 -11.82 2.56 26.96
C PHE A 226 -13.24 2.15 27.35
N ALA A 227 -14.21 2.44 26.48
CA ALA A 227 -15.62 2.14 26.72
C ALA A 227 -15.88 0.65 26.93
N SER A 228 -15.32 -0.22 26.07
CA SER A 228 -15.49 -1.68 26.17
C SER A 228 -14.86 -2.29 27.42
N LYS A 229 -13.82 -1.64 27.96
CA LYS A 229 -13.10 -2.06 29.17
C LYS A 229 -13.67 -1.42 30.45
N GLY A 230 -14.73 -0.63 30.34
CA GLY A 230 -15.37 0.04 31.48
C GLY A 230 -14.54 1.18 32.09
N ILE A 231 -13.58 1.72 31.33
CA ILE A 231 -12.82 2.90 31.70
C ILE A 231 -13.53 4.12 31.08
N PRO A 232 -13.88 5.16 31.84
CA PRO A 232 -14.56 6.32 31.28
C PRO A 232 -13.72 6.99 30.17
N VAL A 233 -14.32 7.20 29.00
CA VAL A 233 -13.64 7.67 27.77
C VAL A 233 -13.04 9.06 27.96
N GLU A 234 -13.67 9.90 28.78
CA GLU A 234 -13.18 11.23 29.14
C GLU A 234 -11.81 11.21 29.85
N LEU A 235 -11.41 10.08 30.43
CA LEU A 235 -10.10 9.92 31.06
C LEU A 235 -8.99 9.61 30.05
N ARG A 236 -9.31 9.27 28.79
CA ARG A 236 -8.31 8.82 27.79
C ARG A 236 -7.16 9.80 27.65
N THR A 237 -7.44 11.06 27.37
CA THR A 237 -6.39 12.06 27.15
C THR A 237 -5.50 12.24 28.39
N ALA A 238 -6.05 12.12 29.59
CA ALA A 238 -5.30 12.26 30.83
C ALA A 238 -4.50 10.99 31.20
N LEU A 239 -4.93 9.81 30.74
CA LEU A 239 -4.26 8.54 31.00
C LEU A 239 -3.20 8.23 29.94
N VAL A 240 -3.55 8.30 28.64
CA VAL A 240 -2.69 7.84 27.54
C VAL A 240 -2.25 8.97 26.60
N GLY A 241 -2.55 10.22 26.96
CA GLY A 241 -2.16 11.39 26.18
C GLY A 241 -2.92 11.54 24.86
N ALA A 242 -2.33 12.34 23.97
CA ALA A 242 -2.66 12.34 22.55
C ALA A 242 -1.62 11.51 21.79
N PRO A 243 -1.89 11.08 20.54
CA PRO A 243 -0.87 10.44 19.72
C PRO A 243 0.38 11.32 19.61
N GLU A 244 1.56 10.68 19.59
CA GLU A 244 2.83 11.42 19.54
C GLU A 244 2.89 12.34 18.31
N PRO A 245 3.33 13.60 18.46
CA PRO A 245 3.50 14.51 17.33
C PRO A 245 4.35 13.88 16.22
N GLY A 246 3.83 13.87 14.99
CA GLY A 246 4.50 13.26 13.83
C GLY A 246 4.21 11.76 13.61
N SER A 247 3.59 11.07 14.57
CA SER A 247 3.09 9.70 14.37
C SER A 247 2.06 9.63 13.24
N LEU A 248 1.78 8.42 12.73
CA LEU A 248 0.72 8.21 11.74
C LEU A 248 -0.65 8.65 12.30
N ALA A 249 -0.94 8.26 13.54
CA ALA A 249 -2.14 8.66 14.25
C ALA A 249 -2.28 10.20 14.35
N ALA A 250 -1.24 10.91 14.80
CA ALA A 250 -1.27 12.37 14.91
C ALA A 250 -1.43 13.09 13.56
N ARG A 251 -1.00 12.45 12.47
CA ARG A 251 -1.19 12.96 11.10
C ARG A 251 -2.55 12.61 10.50
N GLY A 252 -3.43 11.95 11.25
CA GLY A 252 -4.70 11.46 10.74
C GLY A 252 -4.50 10.42 9.64
N ILE A 253 -3.51 9.54 9.79
CA ILE A 253 -3.22 8.45 8.86
C ILE A 253 -3.58 7.12 9.53
N LYS A 254 -4.33 6.29 8.83
CA LYS A 254 -4.67 4.92 9.20
C LYS A 254 -3.75 3.95 8.45
N THR A 255 -3.53 2.78 9.02
CA THR A 255 -2.80 1.68 8.37
C THR A 255 -3.76 0.51 8.19
N TYR A 256 -3.93 0.07 6.94
CA TYR A 256 -4.60 -1.19 6.65
C TYR A 256 -3.60 -2.32 6.72
N GLN A 257 -3.98 -3.44 7.34
CA GLN A 257 -3.17 -4.66 7.35
C GLN A 257 -4.02 -5.86 6.94
N TYR A 258 -3.47 -6.69 6.06
CA TYR A 258 -4.14 -7.89 5.58
C TYR A 258 -3.14 -9.05 5.47
N TRP A 259 -3.58 -10.24 5.88
CA TRP A 259 -2.77 -11.45 5.84
C TRP A 259 -3.34 -12.38 4.79
N SER A 260 -2.51 -12.75 3.82
CA SER A 260 -2.87 -13.70 2.78
C SER A 260 -1.77 -14.73 2.63
N THR A 261 -2.13 -16.01 2.71
CA THR A 261 -1.31 -17.15 2.25
C THR A 261 0.20 -17.02 2.52
N GLY A 262 0.60 -16.70 3.76
CA GLY A 262 2.02 -16.58 4.15
C GLY A 262 2.66 -15.20 3.92
N TYR A 263 1.87 -14.16 3.62
CA TYR A 263 2.30 -12.78 3.49
C TYR A 263 1.43 -11.83 4.31
N LYS A 264 2.06 -10.80 4.86
CA LYS A 264 1.43 -9.64 5.48
C LYS A 264 1.58 -8.47 4.52
N LEU A 265 0.46 -7.85 4.21
CA LEU A 265 0.39 -6.65 3.41
C LEU A 265 -0.05 -5.50 4.28
N ALA A 266 0.57 -4.35 4.09
CA ALA A 266 0.17 -3.14 4.79
C ALA A 266 0.36 -1.90 3.93
N PHE A 267 -0.56 -0.95 4.05
CA PHE A 267 -0.42 0.38 3.46
C PHE A 267 -1.08 1.42 4.35
N ASN A 268 -0.63 2.66 4.20
CA ASN A 268 -1.12 3.82 4.94
C ASN A 268 -2.10 4.62 4.07
N TYR A 269 -3.15 5.17 4.69
CA TYR A 269 -4.14 5.99 4.00
C TYR A 269 -4.72 7.09 4.90
N PRO A 270 -5.16 8.24 4.35
CA PRO A 270 -5.76 9.30 5.14
C PRO A 270 -7.00 8.83 5.91
N ALA A 271 -7.18 9.28 7.14
CA ALA A 271 -8.28 8.88 8.01
C ALA A 271 -9.67 9.29 7.48
N ALA A 272 -9.71 10.37 6.68
CA ALA A 272 -10.90 10.84 6.00
C ALA A 272 -11.33 9.94 4.83
N TRP A 273 -10.45 9.06 4.36
CA TRP A 273 -10.74 8.08 3.31
C TRP A 273 -11.35 6.82 3.92
N GLN A 274 -12.08 6.07 3.10
CA GLN A 274 -12.82 4.89 3.54
C GLN A 274 -12.39 3.66 2.75
N LEU A 275 -12.31 2.53 3.45
CA LEU A 275 -12.13 1.22 2.83
C LEU A 275 -13.48 0.55 2.63
N ALA A 276 -13.72 0.06 1.43
CA ALA A 276 -14.81 -0.86 1.20
C ALA A 276 -14.53 -2.21 1.88
N GLY A 277 -15.60 -2.97 2.16
CA GLY A 277 -15.46 -4.37 2.57
C GLY A 277 -14.63 -5.17 1.58
N THR A 278 -13.95 -6.20 2.07
CA THR A 278 -13.35 -7.22 1.21
C THR A 278 -14.47 -7.85 0.39
N ALA A 279 -14.44 -7.65 -0.92
CA ALA A 279 -15.46 -8.16 -1.82
C ALA A 279 -14.77 -8.91 -2.96
N ALA A 280 -15.30 -10.07 -3.34
CA ALA A 280 -14.79 -10.85 -4.46
C ALA A 280 -14.78 -10.05 -5.78
N SER A 281 -15.69 -9.07 -5.94
CA SER A 281 -15.72 -8.15 -7.08
C SER A 281 -14.51 -7.20 -7.16
N ASN A 282 -13.75 -7.07 -6.08
CA ASN A 282 -12.55 -6.25 -6.01
C ASN A 282 -11.26 -7.06 -6.19
N ALA A 283 -11.34 -8.38 -6.23
CA ALA A 283 -10.20 -9.28 -6.37
C ALA A 283 -9.61 -9.32 -7.79
N LEU A 284 -8.44 -9.94 -7.94
CA LEU A 284 -8.07 -10.58 -9.20
C LEU A 284 -8.73 -11.97 -9.23
N SER A 285 -8.52 -12.73 -10.29
CA SER A 285 -9.22 -14.00 -10.46
C SER A 285 -8.88 -14.96 -9.33
N ASN A 286 -9.94 -15.49 -8.69
CA ASN A 286 -9.91 -16.33 -7.49
C ASN A 286 -9.24 -15.72 -6.24
N GLY A 287 -9.04 -14.41 -6.16
CA GLY A 287 -8.41 -13.81 -4.98
C GLY A 287 -9.34 -12.93 -4.14
N GLU A 288 -8.73 -12.01 -3.41
CA GLU A 288 -9.40 -11.03 -2.56
C GLU A 288 -8.95 -9.61 -2.92
N GLY A 289 -9.67 -8.61 -2.44
CA GLY A 289 -9.30 -7.23 -2.65
C GLY A 289 -10.16 -6.25 -1.86
N THR A 290 -9.66 -5.04 -1.68
CA THR A 290 -10.36 -3.92 -1.06
C THR A 290 -10.23 -2.69 -1.95
N SER A 291 -11.28 -1.86 -1.98
CA SER A 291 -11.24 -0.56 -2.65
C SER A 291 -11.18 0.56 -1.61
N LEU A 292 -10.56 1.66 -2.01
CA LEU A 292 -10.34 2.83 -1.20
C LEU A 292 -11.06 4.00 -1.86
N THR A 293 -11.89 4.70 -1.10
CA THR A 293 -12.60 5.90 -1.52
C THR A 293 -12.09 7.12 -0.77
N ASP A 294 -12.04 8.26 -1.47
CA ASP A 294 -11.69 9.53 -0.86
C ASP A 294 -12.82 10.06 0.06
N SER A 295 -12.60 11.24 0.66
CA SER A 295 -13.59 11.88 1.54
C SER A 295 -14.88 12.29 0.82
N ALA A 296 -14.90 12.33 -0.51
CA ALA A 296 -16.10 12.56 -1.32
C ALA A 296 -16.82 11.25 -1.69
N GLY A 297 -16.32 10.10 -1.22
CA GLY A 297 -16.88 8.78 -1.53
C GLY A 297 -16.50 8.26 -2.92
N LYS A 298 -15.57 8.91 -3.62
CA LYS A 298 -15.10 8.48 -4.94
C LYS A 298 -14.02 7.42 -4.79
N GLU A 299 -14.14 6.27 -5.46
CA GLU A 299 -13.06 5.26 -5.51
C GLU A 299 -11.81 5.87 -6.15
N VAL A 300 -10.68 5.79 -5.45
CA VAL A 300 -9.38 6.36 -5.87
C VAL A 300 -8.30 5.32 -6.00
N ALA A 301 -8.43 4.17 -5.33
CA ALA A 301 -7.48 3.07 -5.42
C ALA A 301 -8.15 1.74 -5.09
N ARG A 302 -7.52 0.65 -5.51
CA ARG A 302 -7.92 -0.72 -5.21
C ARG A 302 -6.69 -1.58 -5.02
N LEU A 303 -6.65 -2.30 -3.91
CA LEU A 303 -5.70 -3.37 -3.64
C LEU A 303 -6.37 -4.70 -4.01
N ALA A 304 -5.73 -5.51 -4.84
CA ALA A 304 -6.30 -6.76 -5.34
C ALA A 304 -5.24 -7.87 -5.47
N PHE A 305 -5.67 -9.12 -5.26
CA PHE A 305 -4.86 -10.34 -5.33
C PHE A 305 -5.54 -11.41 -6.18
N GLY A 306 -4.78 -12.37 -6.70
CA GLY A 306 -5.36 -13.60 -7.26
C GLY A 306 -4.37 -14.44 -8.06
N ASP A 307 -4.85 -15.62 -8.48
CA ASP A 307 -4.06 -16.67 -9.13
C ASP A 307 -3.56 -16.26 -10.50
N THR A 308 -4.44 -15.57 -11.23
CA THR A 308 -4.15 -15.05 -12.56
C THR A 308 -4.44 -13.58 -12.57
N ASN A 309 -3.53 -12.88 -13.23
CA ASN A 309 -3.91 -11.66 -13.88
C ASN A 309 -4.66 -12.09 -15.14
N ASP A 310 -6.00 -12.19 -15.13
CA ASP A 310 -6.80 -12.58 -16.33
C ASP A 310 -6.60 -11.66 -17.56
N TRP A 311 -5.63 -10.75 -17.48
CA TRP A 311 -5.16 -9.76 -18.43
C TRP A 311 -4.15 -10.30 -19.47
N THR A 312 -3.80 -11.61 -19.45
CA THR A 312 -2.82 -12.19 -20.39
C THR A 312 -3.32 -12.42 -21.82
N THR A 313 -4.59 -12.16 -22.16
CA THR A 313 -5.16 -12.64 -23.45
C THR A 313 -5.42 -11.60 -24.53
N SER A 314 -5.08 -10.33 -24.34
CA SER A 314 -4.96 -9.43 -25.49
C SER A 314 -3.54 -8.96 -25.60
N GLY A 315 -2.86 -9.37 -26.68
CA GLY A 315 -1.63 -8.72 -27.12
C GLY A 315 -1.82 -7.21 -27.25
N CYS A 316 -0.79 -6.49 -27.68
CA CYS A 316 -0.88 -5.06 -27.91
C CYS A 316 -1.90 -4.73 -29.03
N LEU A 317 -3.19 -4.70 -28.71
CA LEU A 317 -4.26 -4.52 -29.70
C LEU A 317 -4.37 -3.06 -30.12
N ASN A 318 -3.81 -2.14 -29.33
CA ASN A 318 -3.96 -0.70 -29.46
C ASN A 318 -2.64 0.00 -29.10
N ASN A 319 -1.72 0.08 -30.06
CA ASN A 319 -0.55 0.95 -29.96
C ASN A 319 -1.03 2.40 -29.97
N ALA A 320 -0.68 3.16 -28.93
CA ALA A 320 -0.95 4.58 -28.88
C ALA A 320 0.24 5.36 -28.33
N PRO A 321 0.35 6.67 -28.66
CA PRO A 321 1.22 7.59 -27.93
C PRO A 321 1.08 7.40 -26.42
N TYR A 322 2.20 7.05 -25.79
CA TYR A 322 2.29 6.65 -24.41
C TYR A 322 3.37 7.46 -23.71
N LYS A 323 3.08 7.90 -22.49
CA LYS A 323 4.05 8.62 -21.67
C LYS A 323 3.98 8.18 -20.22
N VAL A 324 5.13 7.87 -19.64
CA VAL A 324 5.29 7.78 -18.19
C VAL A 324 5.41 9.19 -17.67
N LEU A 325 4.44 9.64 -16.88
CA LEU A 325 4.38 10.99 -16.33
C LEU A 325 5.05 11.10 -14.96
N ASP A 326 5.07 10.00 -14.20
CA ASP A 326 5.80 9.88 -12.93
C ASP A 326 6.14 8.40 -12.71
N SER A 327 7.27 8.13 -12.07
CA SER A 327 7.62 6.79 -11.62
C SER A 327 8.55 6.84 -10.42
N GLN A 328 8.36 5.90 -9.49
CA GLN A 328 9.18 5.79 -8.30
C GLN A 328 9.46 4.31 -8.02
N PRO A 329 10.75 3.89 -7.94
CA PRO A 329 11.10 2.53 -7.53
C PRO A 329 10.50 2.18 -6.17
N MET A 330 10.01 0.95 -6.04
CA MET A 330 9.45 0.42 -4.79
C MET A 330 10.27 -0.78 -4.34
N ALA A 331 11.32 -0.50 -3.57
CA ALA A 331 12.19 -1.53 -3.02
C ALA A 331 11.43 -2.40 -2.01
N GLY A 332 11.78 -3.69 -1.95
CA GLY A 332 11.21 -4.63 -0.99
C GLY A 332 9.88 -5.28 -1.41
N LEU A 333 9.27 -4.85 -2.52
CA LEU A 333 8.14 -5.57 -3.10
C LEU A 333 8.61 -6.91 -3.69
N PRO A 334 8.05 -8.06 -3.26
CA PRO A 334 8.49 -9.36 -3.72
C PRO A 334 8.04 -9.61 -5.16
N VAL A 335 8.93 -10.19 -5.95
CA VAL A 335 8.69 -10.58 -7.34
C VAL A 335 8.97 -12.06 -7.48
N ASP A 336 8.16 -12.74 -8.30
CA ASP A 336 8.41 -14.13 -8.69
C ASP A 336 9.71 -14.21 -9.51
N PRO A 337 10.76 -14.92 -9.04
CA PRO A 337 12.01 -15.06 -9.77
C PRO A 337 11.87 -15.88 -11.06
N GLU A 338 10.80 -16.66 -11.21
CA GLU A 338 10.51 -17.45 -12.41
C GLU A 338 9.67 -16.68 -13.44
N ALA A 339 9.16 -15.49 -13.09
CA ALA A 339 8.42 -14.66 -14.03
C ALA A 339 9.32 -14.24 -15.21
N PRO A 340 8.75 -14.05 -16.41
CA PRO A 340 9.48 -13.47 -17.54
C PRO A 340 10.19 -12.18 -17.12
N ALA A 341 11.39 -11.92 -17.63
CA ALA A 341 12.18 -10.75 -17.24
C ALA A 341 11.34 -9.47 -17.25
N GLN A 342 11.09 -8.94 -16.06
CA GLN A 342 10.44 -7.65 -15.82
C GLN A 342 11.46 -6.68 -15.20
N GLY A 343 11.14 -5.39 -15.18
CA GLY A 343 11.91 -4.42 -14.40
C GLY A 343 11.70 -4.60 -12.89
N ALA A 344 12.39 -3.81 -12.07
CA ALA A 344 12.08 -3.72 -10.65
C ALA A 344 10.66 -3.16 -10.43
N PRO A 345 9.93 -3.61 -9.40
CA PRO A 345 8.64 -3.02 -9.03
C PRO A 345 8.77 -1.52 -8.80
N ARG A 346 7.79 -0.79 -9.31
CA ARG A 346 7.72 0.66 -9.19
C ARG A 346 6.28 1.13 -9.14
N PHE A 347 6.07 2.27 -8.50
CA PHE A 347 4.91 3.10 -8.78
C PHE A 347 5.07 3.71 -10.18
N ALA A 348 3.97 3.78 -10.92
CA ALA A 348 3.92 4.46 -12.20
C ALA A 348 2.60 5.23 -12.35
N TYR A 349 2.70 6.45 -12.85
CA TYR A 349 1.61 7.21 -13.42
C TYR A 349 1.84 7.32 -14.91
N VAL A 350 0.96 6.73 -15.70
CA VAL A 350 1.13 6.64 -17.16
C VAL A 350 -0.10 7.17 -17.85
N ALA A 351 0.10 7.85 -18.96
CA ALA A 351 -0.97 8.42 -19.77
C ALA A 351 -0.80 7.99 -21.22
N MET A 352 -1.94 7.78 -21.89
CA MET A 352 -1.98 7.41 -23.29
C MET A 352 -3.15 8.08 -23.99
N THR A 353 -2.98 8.43 -25.25
CA THR A 353 -4.11 8.84 -26.09
C THR A 353 -4.92 7.60 -26.44
N SER A 354 -6.25 7.69 -26.45
CA SER A 354 -7.06 6.56 -26.91
C SER A 354 -6.70 6.19 -28.36
N ALA A 355 -6.26 4.97 -28.61
CA ALA A 355 -5.93 4.47 -29.96
C ALA A 355 -7.12 4.55 -30.94
N ALA A 356 -8.34 4.69 -30.41
CA ALA A 356 -9.55 4.78 -31.23
C ALA A 356 -9.71 6.14 -31.94
N ASN A 357 -8.96 7.19 -31.61
CA ASN A 357 -9.08 8.48 -32.28
C ASN A 357 -7.74 9.24 -32.32
N ASP A 358 -7.28 9.60 -33.52
CA ASP A 358 -6.28 10.66 -33.76
C ASP A 358 -6.77 11.99 -33.15
N GLY A 359 -6.59 12.18 -31.85
CA GLY A 359 -7.11 13.33 -31.08
C GLY A 359 -8.17 13.01 -30.02
N GLY A 360 -8.39 11.73 -29.67
CA GLY A 360 -9.27 11.35 -28.56
C GLY A 360 -8.73 11.78 -27.18
N PRO A 361 -9.58 11.77 -26.13
CA PRO A 361 -9.17 12.16 -24.79
C PRO A 361 -8.00 11.31 -24.30
N VAL A 362 -7.08 11.95 -23.59
CA VAL A 362 -5.97 11.30 -22.89
C VAL A 362 -6.54 10.57 -21.69
N GLN A 363 -6.27 9.28 -21.61
CA GLN A 363 -6.59 8.47 -20.46
C GLN A 363 -5.31 8.30 -19.63
N ALA A 364 -5.45 8.12 -18.32
CA ALA A 364 -4.30 7.86 -17.47
C ALA A 364 -4.63 6.90 -16.34
N GLY A 365 -3.65 6.07 -15.98
CA GLY A 365 -3.74 5.10 -14.90
C GLY A 365 -2.58 5.25 -13.93
N ILE A 366 -2.84 4.91 -12.67
CA ILE A 366 -1.89 5.07 -11.55
C ILE A 366 -1.84 3.75 -10.79
N GLY A 367 -0.65 3.21 -10.56
CA GLY A 367 -0.52 2.01 -9.73
C GLY A 367 0.89 1.45 -9.66
N ILE A 368 1.01 0.29 -9.05
CA ILE A 368 2.26 -0.49 -9.03
C ILE A 368 2.39 -1.34 -10.28
N THR A 369 3.60 -1.49 -10.79
CA THR A 369 3.91 -2.39 -11.90
C THR A 369 5.39 -2.74 -11.90
N ASN A 370 5.75 -3.90 -12.43
CA ASN A 370 7.12 -4.23 -12.78
C ASN A 370 7.34 -4.28 -14.31
N ARG A 371 6.27 -4.07 -15.09
CA ARG A 371 6.31 -4.15 -16.55
C ARG A 371 6.99 -2.93 -17.16
N ILE A 372 7.86 -3.16 -18.13
CA ILE A 372 8.49 -2.11 -18.93
C ILE A 372 7.62 -1.90 -20.17
N ALA A 373 7.17 -0.67 -20.41
CA ALA A 373 6.31 -0.33 -21.56
C ALA A 373 6.65 1.07 -22.09
N GLY A 374 6.38 1.29 -23.38
CA GLY A 374 6.47 2.60 -24.02
C GLY A 374 7.87 3.18 -24.14
N GLN A 375 8.91 2.34 -24.27
CA GLN A 375 10.30 2.80 -24.43
C GLN A 375 10.53 3.60 -25.72
N ASP A 376 9.72 3.34 -26.75
CA ASP A 376 9.70 4.03 -28.03
C ASP A 376 8.63 5.14 -28.10
N GLY A 377 8.00 5.48 -26.97
CA GLY A 377 6.88 6.43 -26.91
C GLY A 377 5.55 5.88 -27.42
N ILE A 378 5.50 4.59 -27.79
CA ILE A 378 4.29 3.89 -28.20
C ILE A 378 4.04 2.75 -27.21
N GLY A 379 2.86 2.72 -26.62
CA GLY A 379 2.54 1.76 -25.57
C GLY A 379 1.19 1.11 -25.77
N CYS A 380 1.05 -0.05 -25.14
CA CYS A 380 -0.23 -0.71 -24.94
C CYS A 380 -0.78 -0.32 -23.57
N VAL A 381 -2.01 -0.75 -23.30
CA VAL A 381 -2.58 -0.77 -21.95
C VAL A 381 -1.58 -1.42 -20.99
N LEU A 382 -1.15 -0.67 -19.98
CA LEU A 382 -0.23 -1.15 -18.95
C LEU A 382 -1.01 -1.87 -17.85
N ASP A 383 -0.55 -3.06 -17.50
CA ASP A 383 -1.05 -3.78 -16.34
C ASP A 383 -0.40 -3.23 -15.06
N PHE A 384 -1.21 -2.67 -14.17
CA PHE A 384 -0.79 -2.23 -12.85
C PHE A 384 -0.80 -3.38 -11.86
N ALA A 385 0.05 -4.37 -12.09
CA ALA A 385 0.26 -5.48 -11.18
C ALA A 385 1.69 -5.97 -11.20
N VAL A 386 2.02 -6.74 -10.17
CA VAL A 386 3.30 -7.41 -10.01
C VAL A 386 3.03 -8.90 -9.82
N GLN A 387 3.78 -9.73 -10.54
CA GLN A 387 3.81 -11.16 -10.29
C GLN A 387 4.70 -11.41 -9.07
N GLY A 388 4.08 -11.78 -7.95
CA GLY A 388 4.70 -12.15 -6.70
C GLY A 388 5.00 -13.65 -6.58
N PRO A 389 5.92 -14.04 -5.68
CA PRO A 389 6.36 -15.43 -5.52
C PRO A 389 5.30 -16.33 -4.85
N ASP A 390 5.52 -17.64 -4.96
CA ASP A 390 4.80 -18.69 -4.22
C ASP A 390 3.26 -18.58 -4.35
N SER A 391 2.60 -18.36 -3.20
CA SER A 391 1.17 -18.19 -2.99
C SER A 391 0.68 -16.76 -3.15
N LEU A 392 1.58 -15.78 -3.20
CA LEU A 392 1.21 -14.38 -3.42
C LEU A 392 0.69 -14.16 -4.86
N LYS A 393 1.11 -15.00 -5.81
CA LYS A 393 0.64 -15.02 -7.21
C LYS A 393 0.70 -13.64 -7.86
N PHE A 394 -0.43 -12.97 -8.09
CA PHE A 394 -0.45 -11.59 -8.54
C PHE A 394 -1.01 -10.67 -7.47
N TYR A 395 -0.41 -9.48 -7.37
CA TYR A 395 -0.94 -8.39 -6.57
C TYR A 395 -0.92 -7.08 -7.34
N SER A 396 -1.91 -6.24 -7.07
CA SER A 396 -2.15 -4.97 -7.73
C SER A 396 -2.56 -3.94 -6.70
N PHE A 397 -2.02 -2.72 -6.81
CA PHE A 397 -2.53 -1.55 -6.09
C PHE A 397 -2.59 -0.38 -7.05
N ALA A 398 -3.79 -0.05 -7.52
CA ALA A 398 -3.99 0.88 -8.64
C ALA A 398 -5.31 1.64 -8.54
N ASP A 399 -5.44 2.75 -9.25
CA ASP A 399 -6.65 3.59 -9.31
C ASP A 399 -7.86 2.87 -9.93
N ARG A 400 -7.63 1.98 -10.89
CA ARG A 400 -8.68 1.12 -11.47
C ARG A 400 -8.07 -0.12 -12.13
N ARG A 401 -8.87 -1.18 -12.29
CA ARG A 401 -8.52 -2.32 -13.16
C ARG A 401 -8.21 -1.82 -14.58
N PRO A 402 -7.08 -2.19 -15.20
CA PRO A 402 -6.89 -2.03 -16.62
C PRO A 402 -7.79 -3.05 -17.33
N LEU A 403 -9.01 -2.64 -17.69
CA LEU A 403 -9.83 -3.40 -18.63
C LEU A 403 -9.57 -2.82 -20.01
N GLY A 404 -9.06 -3.65 -20.92
CA GLY A 404 -8.87 -3.37 -22.35
C GLY A 404 -10.18 -3.15 -23.11
N GLY A 405 -11.02 -2.24 -22.63
CA GLY A 405 -12.20 -1.70 -23.31
C GLY A 405 -12.07 -0.18 -23.50
N ALA A 406 -13.12 0.48 -24.01
CA ALA A 406 -13.14 1.93 -24.29
C ALA A 406 -12.89 2.85 -23.06
N THR A 407 -12.79 2.28 -21.86
CA THR A 407 -12.59 2.97 -20.59
C THR A 407 -11.38 2.39 -19.86
N TRP A 408 -10.18 2.87 -20.21
CA TRP A 408 -8.95 2.64 -19.46
C TRP A 408 -8.68 3.84 -18.53
N GLY A 409 -8.10 3.58 -17.37
CA GLY A 409 -7.82 4.58 -16.34
C GLY A 409 -9.06 5.11 -15.61
N LEU A 410 -8.89 5.54 -14.35
CA LEU A 410 -9.92 6.33 -13.67
C LEU A 410 -9.96 7.77 -14.20
N TYR A 411 -8.81 8.26 -14.66
CA TYR A 411 -8.60 9.66 -15.02
C TYR A 411 -8.65 9.86 -16.54
N LYS A 412 -9.39 10.89 -16.94
CA LYS A 412 -9.55 11.32 -18.33
C LYS A 412 -9.24 12.81 -18.42
N PHE A 413 -8.46 13.17 -19.42
CA PHE A 413 -7.96 14.51 -19.67
C PHE A 413 -8.17 14.84 -21.15
N GLN A 414 -8.22 16.13 -21.49
CA GLN A 414 -8.25 16.55 -22.89
C GLN A 414 -6.87 16.47 -23.53
N THR A 415 -5.82 16.74 -22.75
CA THR A 415 -4.44 16.80 -23.24
C THR A 415 -3.46 16.10 -22.32
N MET A 416 -2.27 15.81 -22.85
CA MET A 416 -1.17 15.22 -22.08
C MET A 416 -0.65 16.20 -21.02
N ASP A 417 -0.74 17.51 -21.29
CA ASP A 417 -0.34 18.56 -20.34
C ASP A 417 -1.31 18.65 -19.16
N GLU A 418 -2.61 18.45 -19.38
CA GLU A 418 -3.59 18.34 -18.29
C GLU A 418 -3.32 17.11 -17.42
N ALA A 419 -3.01 15.96 -18.03
CA ALA A 419 -2.60 14.76 -17.29
C ALA A 419 -1.31 15.02 -16.48
N LEU A 420 -0.32 15.70 -17.06
CA LEU A 420 0.89 16.10 -16.33
C LEU A 420 0.56 17.09 -15.21
N ALA A 421 -0.33 18.05 -15.43
CA ALA A 421 -0.73 19.04 -14.42
C ALA A 421 -1.41 18.38 -13.22
N PHE A 422 -2.13 17.26 -13.42
CA PHE A 422 -2.73 16.48 -12.34
C PHE A 422 -1.72 16.06 -11.26
N THR A 423 -0.46 15.82 -11.63
CA THR A 423 0.62 15.47 -10.68
C THR A 423 0.87 16.53 -9.60
N ARG A 424 0.45 17.77 -9.85
CA ARG A 424 0.62 18.90 -8.92
C ARG A 424 -0.52 19.01 -7.90
N THR A 425 -1.63 18.31 -8.13
CA THR A 425 -2.81 18.34 -7.26
C THR A 425 -2.59 17.59 -5.96
N GLN A 426 -3.33 17.95 -4.91
CA GLN A 426 -3.27 17.24 -3.63
C GLN A 426 -3.81 15.80 -3.76
N ALA A 427 -4.88 15.61 -4.52
CA ALA A 427 -5.46 14.28 -4.77
C ALA A 427 -4.44 13.30 -5.35
N TYR A 428 -3.63 13.74 -6.31
CA TYR A 428 -2.54 12.92 -6.85
C TYR A 428 -1.47 12.60 -5.80
N LYS A 429 -1.02 13.60 -5.04
CA LYS A 429 0.01 13.43 -4.01
C LYS A 429 -0.43 12.48 -2.91
N ASP A 430 -1.69 12.58 -2.48
CA ASP A 430 -2.29 11.69 -1.49
C ASP A 430 -2.33 10.26 -2.05
N LEU A 431 -2.86 10.06 -3.26
CA LEU A 431 -2.94 8.75 -3.90
C LEU A 431 -1.55 8.12 -4.10
N LYS A 432 -0.57 8.89 -4.57
CA LYS A 432 0.82 8.43 -4.69
C LYS A 432 1.38 8.01 -3.34
N THR A 433 1.16 8.80 -2.29
CA THR A 433 1.59 8.49 -0.92
C THR A 433 0.98 7.18 -0.43
N VAL A 434 -0.31 6.96 -0.67
CA VAL A 434 -1.00 5.72 -0.32
C VAL A 434 -0.40 4.52 -1.06
N ILE A 435 -0.32 4.57 -2.39
CA ILE A 435 0.15 3.44 -3.19
C ILE A 435 1.62 3.13 -2.88
N THR A 436 2.46 4.15 -2.75
CA THR A 436 3.89 3.96 -2.46
C THR A 436 4.18 3.53 -1.01
N SER A 437 3.20 3.61 -0.11
CA SER A 437 3.32 3.09 1.26
C SER A 437 3.10 1.58 1.36
N LEU A 438 2.74 0.91 0.27
CA LEU A 438 2.53 -0.53 0.25
C LEU A 438 3.80 -1.28 0.65
N THR A 439 3.64 -2.16 1.64
CA THR A 439 4.62 -3.13 2.06
C THR A 439 4.04 -4.53 1.93
N VAL A 440 4.88 -5.49 1.55
CA VAL A 440 4.52 -6.90 1.43
C VAL A 440 5.64 -7.71 2.05
N THR A 441 5.35 -8.35 3.17
CA THR A 441 6.35 -9.07 3.97
C THR A 441 5.95 -10.53 4.09
N LYS A 442 6.88 -11.45 3.84
CA LYS A 442 6.64 -12.88 4.07
C LYS A 442 6.51 -13.13 5.56
N VAL A 443 5.45 -13.81 5.97
CA VAL A 443 5.21 -14.24 7.36
C VAL A 443 5.68 -15.68 7.46
N SER A 444 6.62 -15.93 8.38
CA SER A 444 7.25 -17.23 8.62
C SER A 444 6.35 -18.21 9.31
#